data_AF-A0A820M8M8-F1
#
_entry.id   AF-A0A820M8M8-F1
#
_cell.length_a   1.000
_cell.length_b   1.000
_cell.length_c   1.000
_cell.angle_alpha   90.00
_cell.angle_beta   90.00
_cell.angle_gamma   90.00
#
_symmetry.space_group_name_H-M   'P 1'
#
loop_
_entity.id
_entity.type
_entity.pdbx_description
1 polymer ?
#
loop_
_entity_poly.entity_id
_entity_poly.type
_entity_poly.pdbx_seq_one_letter_code
_entity_poly.pdbx_strand_id
1 'polypeptide(L)'
;GGLTVVSTTFNPDSDFFTIILNRSLQVNEQPTLTLNYIGELRNDTDGFYLSSYIRSSDKVRRYLVASQMEPIAARRALPCFDEPALKATYTITVEHEQQYRVWSNMPIESSTPQPNSWQLTQFQKTVPMSSYLLALVIADFDCLTQNNTGRFGNITTSVCAQSEKKDDLNYALEIATANIRDFEEQYQINYPLSKCDHIAVPDFDAGKELSEIY
;
A
#
# COMPACT_ATOMS: atom_id res chain seq x y z
N GLY A 1 -33.14 -9.88 -18.95
CA GLY A 1 -31.92 -10.69 -19.07
C GLY A 1 -30.89 -10.17 -18.10
N GLY A 2 -30.13 -11.05 -17.43
CA GLY A 2 -29.07 -10.65 -16.51
C GLY A 2 -27.98 -9.83 -17.21
N LEU A 3 -27.24 -9.02 -16.46
CA LEU A 3 -26.08 -8.30 -16.98
C LEU A 3 -24.94 -9.30 -17.18
N THR A 4 -24.42 -9.40 -18.39
CA THR A 4 -23.32 -10.33 -18.72
C THR A 4 -22.27 -9.65 -19.58
N VAL A 5 -21.02 -10.10 -19.45
CA VAL A 5 -19.91 -9.71 -20.34
C VAL A 5 -20.06 -10.44 -21.67
N VAL A 6 -20.02 -9.70 -22.78
CA VAL A 6 -20.04 -10.20 -24.15
C VAL A 6 -18.62 -10.45 -24.64
N SER A 7 -17.71 -9.51 -24.40
CA SER A 7 -16.31 -9.60 -24.81
C SER A 7 -15.44 -8.62 -24.02
N THR A 8 -14.13 -8.81 -24.08
CA THR A 8 -13.14 -7.91 -23.50
C THR A 8 -12.07 -7.57 -24.53
N THR A 9 -11.44 -6.41 -24.38
CA THR A 9 -10.31 -5.98 -25.21
C THR A 9 -9.33 -5.14 -24.40
N PHE A 10 -8.04 -5.25 -24.70
CA PHE A 10 -6.97 -4.47 -24.08
C PHE A 10 -6.30 -3.62 -25.16
N ASN A 11 -6.18 -2.32 -24.90
CA ASN A 11 -5.47 -1.39 -25.77
C ASN A 11 -4.12 -1.00 -25.13
N PRO A 12 -2.99 -1.53 -25.65
CA PRO A 12 -1.67 -1.31 -25.07
C PRO A 12 -1.16 0.13 -25.21
N ASP A 13 -1.68 0.92 -26.16
CA ASP A 13 -1.24 2.31 -26.34
C ASP A 13 -1.83 3.26 -25.27
N SER A 14 -2.93 2.83 -24.65
CA SER A 14 -3.68 3.63 -23.66
C SER A 14 -3.76 2.99 -22.28
N ASP A 15 -3.24 1.77 -22.13
CA ASP A 15 -3.39 0.92 -20.94
C ASP A 15 -4.85 0.72 -20.47
N PHE A 16 -5.80 0.72 -21.42
CA PHE A 16 -7.22 0.49 -21.10
C PHE A 16 -7.66 -0.94 -21.35
N PHE A 17 -8.35 -1.50 -20.37
CA PHE A 17 -9.09 -2.74 -20.48
C PHE A 17 -10.60 -2.45 -20.61
N THR A 18 -11.17 -2.77 -21.75
CA THR A 18 -12.59 -2.52 -22.05
C THR A 18 -13.41 -3.79 -21.88
N ILE A 19 -14.53 -3.68 -21.18
CA ILE A 19 -15.51 -4.75 -20.96
C ILE A 19 -16.80 -4.38 -21.69
N ILE A 20 -17.20 -5.19 -22.67
CA ILE A 20 -18.43 -5.00 -23.43
C ILE A 20 -19.54 -5.82 -22.77
N LEU A 21 -20.65 -5.16 -22.42
CA LEU A 21 -21.79 -5.78 -21.75
C LEU A 21 -22.91 -6.07 -22.77
N ASN A 22 -23.78 -7.04 -22.45
CA ASN A 22 -24.91 -7.42 -23.31
C ASN A 22 -26.01 -6.36 -23.42
N ARG A 23 -25.97 -5.35 -22.55
CA ARG A 23 -26.84 -4.18 -22.57
C ARG A 23 -26.14 -2.99 -21.89
N SER A 24 -26.65 -1.80 -22.13
CA SER A 24 -26.28 -0.61 -21.36
C SER A 24 -26.70 -0.74 -19.90
N LEU A 25 -25.86 -0.20 -19.01
CA LEU A 25 -26.21 0.03 -17.61
C LEU A 25 -27.29 1.12 -17.52
N GLN A 26 -28.22 0.96 -16.59
CA GLN A 26 -29.20 2.00 -16.27
C GLN A 26 -28.56 3.04 -15.35
N VAL A 27 -29.09 4.27 -15.37
CA VAL A 27 -28.66 5.31 -14.43
C VAL A 27 -28.90 4.81 -13.00
N ASN A 28 -27.91 4.99 -12.11
CA ASN A 28 -27.88 4.49 -10.73
C ASN A 28 -27.83 2.96 -10.56
N GLU A 29 -27.64 2.19 -11.63
CA GLU A 29 -27.31 0.78 -11.50
C GLU A 29 -25.91 0.62 -10.88
N GLN A 30 -25.78 -0.21 -9.84
CA GLN A 30 -24.52 -0.44 -9.10
C GLN A 30 -24.03 -1.89 -9.32
N PRO A 31 -23.52 -2.24 -10.51
CA PRO A 31 -22.99 -3.57 -10.75
C PRO A 31 -21.69 -3.79 -9.99
N THR A 32 -21.43 -5.03 -9.58
CA THR A 32 -20.13 -5.45 -9.06
C THR A 32 -19.33 -6.11 -10.17
N LEU A 33 -18.12 -5.63 -10.41
CA LEU A 33 -17.16 -6.25 -11.31
C LEU A 33 -16.14 -7.05 -10.50
N THR A 34 -16.06 -8.35 -10.75
CA THR A 34 -15.04 -9.23 -10.17
C THR A 34 -14.06 -9.62 -11.26
N LEU A 35 -12.77 -9.34 -11.03
CA LEU A 35 -11.68 -9.69 -11.94
C LEU A 35 -10.67 -10.57 -11.21
N ASN A 36 -10.34 -11.70 -11.83
CA ASN A 36 -9.20 -12.53 -11.42
C ASN A 36 -8.08 -12.27 -12.41
N TYR A 37 -6.91 -11.89 -11.92
CA TYR A 37 -5.75 -11.58 -12.74
C TYR A 37 -4.47 -12.09 -12.08
N ILE A 38 -3.43 -12.25 -12.89
CA ILE A 38 -2.08 -12.58 -12.44
C ILE A 38 -1.19 -11.44 -12.94
N GLY A 39 -0.39 -10.89 -12.03
CA GLY A 39 0.65 -9.93 -12.34
C GLY A 39 1.99 -10.47 -11.90
N GLU A 40 3.06 -10.06 -12.58
CA GLU A 40 4.42 -10.29 -12.13
C GLU A 40 4.89 -9.10 -11.31
N LEU A 41 5.57 -9.37 -10.19
CA LEU A 41 6.25 -8.31 -9.45
C LEU A 41 7.30 -7.67 -10.34
N ARG A 42 7.29 -6.35 -10.39
CA ARG A 42 8.20 -5.61 -11.26
C ARG A 42 9.59 -5.49 -10.63
N ASN A 43 10.58 -5.25 -11.49
CA ASN A 43 11.97 -5.00 -11.08
C ASN A 43 12.34 -3.51 -11.13
N ASP A 44 11.44 -2.65 -11.62
CA ASP A 44 11.48 -1.20 -11.43
C ASP A 44 10.61 -0.81 -10.22
N THR A 45 10.59 0.47 -9.83
CA THR A 45 9.83 0.93 -8.67
C THR A 45 8.40 1.37 -9.03
N ASP A 46 7.78 0.77 -10.03
CA ASP A 46 6.40 1.11 -10.44
C ASP A 46 5.43 0.03 -9.95
N GLY A 47 4.25 0.41 -9.46
CA GLY A 47 3.20 -0.53 -9.08
C GLY A 47 3.63 -1.39 -7.90
N PHE A 48 3.36 -2.71 -7.96
CA PHE A 48 3.96 -3.67 -7.04
C PHE A 48 5.31 -4.15 -7.59
N TYR A 49 6.34 -4.01 -6.78
CA TYR A 49 7.70 -4.34 -7.18
C TYR A 49 8.45 -5.14 -6.13
N LEU A 50 9.46 -5.87 -6.61
CA LEU A 50 10.38 -6.66 -5.82
C LEU A 50 11.60 -5.80 -5.47
N SER A 51 11.88 -5.66 -4.18
CA SER A 51 13.14 -5.10 -3.68
C SER A 51 13.90 -6.17 -2.89
N SER A 52 15.19 -5.95 -2.67
CA SER A 52 15.99 -6.89 -1.88
C SER A 52 17.13 -6.20 -1.15
N TYR A 53 17.56 -6.82 -0.04
CA TYR A 53 18.73 -6.38 0.69
C TYR A 53 19.56 -7.59 1.13
N ILE A 54 20.85 -7.37 1.39
CA ILE A 54 21.72 -8.40 1.96
C ILE A 54 21.69 -8.25 3.48
N ARG A 55 21.15 -9.24 4.16
CA ARG A 55 21.15 -9.28 5.61
C ARG A 55 22.56 -9.53 6.10
N SER A 56 23.08 -8.63 6.94
CA SER A 56 24.48 -8.61 7.34
C SER A 56 24.84 -9.75 8.28
N SER A 57 23.87 -10.27 9.04
CA SER A 57 24.06 -11.32 10.05
C SER A 57 24.40 -12.69 9.44
N ASP A 58 23.79 -13.04 8.30
CA ASP A 58 23.96 -14.34 7.64
C ASP A 58 24.38 -14.24 6.17
N LYS A 59 24.53 -13.02 5.64
CA LYS A 59 24.88 -12.74 4.23
C LYS A 59 23.86 -13.28 3.22
N VAL A 60 22.62 -13.52 3.66
CA VAL A 60 21.54 -14.01 2.80
C VAL A 60 20.79 -12.84 2.18
N ARG A 61 20.47 -12.95 0.89
CA ARG A 61 19.57 -12.01 0.21
C ARG A 61 18.15 -12.21 0.72
N ARG A 62 17.56 -11.16 1.28
CA ARG A 62 16.16 -11.11 1.68
C ARG A 62 15.40 -10.31 0.64
N TYR A 63 14.20 -10.79 0.32
CA TYR A 63 13.31 -10.15 -0.63
C TYR A 63 12.16 -9.50 0.12
N LEU A 64 11.67 -8.41 -0.44
CA LEU A 64 10.45 -7.76 0.02
C LEU A 64 9.62 -7.32 -1.19
N VAL A 65 8.32 -7.16 -0.95
CA VAL A 65 7.42 -6.50 -1.89
C VAL A 65 7.14 -5.10 -1.37
N ALA A 66 7.21 -4.12 -2.24
CA ALA A 66 6.79 -2.75 -1.96
C ALA A 66 5.90 -2.24 -3.08
N SER A 67 5.24 -1.12 -2.82
CA SER A 67 4.38 -0.45 -3.79
C SER A 67 4.74 1.00 -3.96
N GLN A 68 4.75 1.47 -5.21
CA GLN A 68 4.83 2.88 -5.55
C GLN A 68 3.88 3.13 -6.72
N MET A 69 2.74 3.73 -6.41
CA MET A 69 1.62 3.83 -7.35
C MET A 69 1.55 5.20 -8.05
N GLU A 70 2.18 6.23 -7.49
CA GLU A 70 2.19 7.57 -8.07
C GLU A 70 3.14 7.65 -9.28
N PRO A 71 2.77 8.36 -10.36
CA PRO A 71 1.46 9.01 -10.58
C PRO A 71 0.38 8.11 -11.19
N ILE A 72 0.76 7.09 -11.97
CA ILE A 72 -0.16 6.29 -12.79
C ILE A 72 0.14 4.78 -12.74
N ALA A 73 0.87 4.32 -11.72
CA ALA A 73 1.34 2.95 -11.64
C ALA A 73 0.38 2.03 -10.88
N ALA A 74 -0.71 2.55 -10.29
CA ALA A 74 -1.73 1.71 -9.65
C ALA A 74 -2.34 0.71 -10.65
N ARG A 75 -2.55 1.12 -11.91
CA ARG A 75 -3.03 0.24 -12.98
C ARG A 75 -2.10 -0.94 -13.29
N ARG A 76 -0.81 -0.84 -12.95
CA ARG A 76 0.17 -1.94 -13.09
C ARG A 76 0.04 -2.98 -11.96
N ALA A 77 -0.56 -2.60 -10.84
CA ALA A 77 -0.74 -3.45 -9.66
C ALA A 77 -2.14 -4.06 -9.57
N LEU A 78 -3.18 -3.29 -9.94
CA LEU A 78 -4.56 -3.75 -9.97
C LEU A 78 -5.36 -3.08 -11.10
N PRO A 79 -6.30 -3.80 -11.76
CA PRO A 79 -7.25 -3.18 -12.66
C PRO A 79 -8.13 -2.17 -11.89
N CYS A 80 -7.98 -0.88 -12.20
CA CYS A 80 -8.70 0.18 -11.51
C CYS A 80 -8.93 1.40 -12.43
N PHE A 81 -9.83 2.29 -12.01
CA PHE A 81 -9.99 3.60 -12.62
C PHE A 81 -8.90 4.53 -12.10
N ASP A 82 -7.74 4.49 -12.75
CA ASP A 82 -6.50 5.09 -12.26
C ASP A 82 -6.36 6.57 -12.63
N GLU A 83 -7.31 7.38 -12.12
CA GLU A 83 -7.32 8.83 -12.23
C GLU A 83 -7.53 9.45 -10.83
N PRO A 84 -6.78 10.51 -10.44
CA PRO A 84 -6.85 11.05 -9.08
C PRO A 84 -8.25 11.50 -8.62
N ALA A 85 -9.09 11.96 -9.55
CA ALA A 85 -10.45 12.41 -9.25
C ALA A 85 -11.42 11.26 -8.90
N LEU A 86 -11.13 10.04 -9.36
CA LEU A 86 -12.00 8.87 -9.20
C LEU A 86 -11.70 8.14 -7.89
N LYS A 87 -11.99 8.82 -6.77
CA LYS A 87 -11.75 8.26 -5.43
C LYS A 87 -12.64 7.06 -5.15
N ALA A 88 -12.05 6.06 -4.49
CA ALA A 88 -12.75 4.87 -4.01
C ALA A 88 -12.29 4.50 -2.60
N THR A 89 -13.00 3.55 -1.98
CA THR A 89 -12.54 2.89 -0.75
C THR A 89 -11.94 1.53 -1.10
N TYR A 90 -10.87 1.15 -0.43
CA TYR A 90 -10.16 -0.09 -0.67
C TYR A 90 -10.18 -0.96 0.58
N THR A 91 -10.42 -2.27 0.39
CA THR A 91 -10.20 -3.29 1.40
C THR A 91 -9.17 -4.25 0.83
N ILE A 92 -8.01 -4.37 1.48
CA ILE A 92 -6.92 -5.20 1.00
C ILE A 92 -6.84 -6.46 1.86
N THR A 93 -6.74 -7.61 1.20
CA THR A 93 -6.43 -8.89 1.82
C THR A 93 -5.20 -9.46 1.15
N VAL A 94 -4.24 -9.91 1.96
CA VAL A 94 -2.94 -10.41 1.53
C VAL A 94 -2.73 -11.79 2.12
N GLU A 95 -2.47 -12.76 1.27
CA GLU A 95 -1.95 -14.07 1.68
C GLU A 95 -0.43 -14.02 1.60
N HIS A 96 0.25 -14.28 2.72
CA HIS A 96 1.71 -14.20 2.82
C HIS A 96 2.27 -15.25 3.78
N GLU A 97 3.57 -15.56 3.66
CA GLU A 97 4.23 -16.43 4.63
C GLU A 97 4.34 -15.74 6.00
N GLN A 98 4.18 -16.52 7.08
CA GLN A 98 4.21 -16.02 8.47
C GLN A 98 5.54 -15.38 8.88
N GLN A 99 6.63 -15.68 8.16
CA GLN A 99 7.93 -15.02 8.42
C GLN A 99 7.97 -13.56 7.97
N TYR A 100 7.05 -13.13 7.10
CA TYR A 100 6.92 -11.75 6.67
C TYR A 100 5.81 -11.05 7.45
N ARG A 101 6.01 -9.75 7.65
CA ARG A 101 4.99 -8.82 8.13
C ARG A 101 4.43 -8.07 6.92
N VAL A 102 3.18 -7.65 7.03
CA VAL A 102 2.49 -6.88 5.99
C VAL A 102 2.00 -5.55 6.53
N TRP A 103 2.16 -4.51 5.73
CA TRP A 103 1.67 -3.17 6.01
C TRP A 103 0.88 -2.65 4.83
N SER A 104 -0.19 -1.93 5.11
CA SER A 104 -0.97 -1.17 4.12
C SER A 104 -1.46 0.12 4.75
N ASN A 105 -2.30 0.89 4.05
CA ASN A 105 -2.80 2.19 4.49
C ASN A 105 -3.53 2.10 5.85
N MET A 106 -4.37 1.09 6.03
CA MET A 106 -5.25 0.94 7.19
C MET A 106 -4.73 -0.10 8.19
N PRO A 107 -5.16 -0.09 9.46
CA PRO A 107 -4.82 -1.13 10.44
C PRO A 107 -5.27 -2.51 9.99
N ILE A 108 -4.60 -3.55 10.49
CA ILE A 108 -5.03 -4.94 10.32
C ILE A 108 -6.38 -5.11 11.03
N GLU A 109 -7.38 -5.59 10.30
CA GLU A 109 -8.70 -5.95 10.83
C GLU A 109 -8.71 -7.39 11.34
N SER A 110 -8.12 -8.30 10.59
CA SER A 110 -8.04 -9.71 10.97
C SER A 110 -6.80 -10.38 10.41
N SER A 111 -6.38 -11.44 11.09
CA SER A 111 -5.36 -12.32 10.58
C SER A 111 -5.66 -13.77 10.88
N THR A 112 -5.66 -14.61 9.86
CA THR A 112 -6.06 -16.00 9.94
C THR A 112 -4.94 -16.89 9.42
N PRO A 113 -4.38 -17.79 10.25
CA PRO A 113 -3.40 -18.76 9.79
C PRO A 113 -3.94 -19.62 8.64
N GLN A 114 -3.08 -19.90 7.66
CA GLN A 114 -3.35 -20.80 6.53
C GLN A 114 -2.40 -22.01 6.61
N PRO A 115 -2.66 -23.10 5.86
CA PRO A 115 -1.75 -24.23 5.77
C PRO A 115 -0.32 -23.82 5.34
N ASN A 116 0.66 -24.69 5.61
CA ASN A 116 2.06 -24.53 5.14
C ASN A 116 2.75 -23.24 5.63
N SER A 117 2.45 -22.78 6.85
CA SER A 117 3.04 -21.56 7.43
C SER A 117 2.70 -20.27 6.68
N TRP A 118 1.55 -20.25 5.99
CA TRP A 118 0.97 -19.05 5.41
C TRP A 118 -0.02 -18.39 6.37
N GLN A 119 -0.40 -17.17 6.05
CA GLN A 119 -1.33 -16.34 6.81
C GLN A 119 -2.09 -15.44 5.86
N LEU A 120 -3.40 -15.31 6.09
CA LEU A 120 -4.26 -14.38 5.40
C LEU A 120 -4.47 -13.17 6.32
N THR A 121 -4.04 -12.00 5.88
CA THR A 121 -4.20 -10.74 6.63
C THR A 121 -5.12 -9.81 5.86
N GLN A 122 -6.17 -9.35 6.52
CA GLN A 122 -7.10 -8.37 5.97
C GLN A 122 -6.94 -7.04 6.70
N PHE A 123 -6.85 -5.96 5.94
CA PHE A 123 -6.82 -4.59 6.47
C PHE A 123 -8.23 -3.99 6.51
N GLN A 124 -8.44 -3.04 7.42
CA GLN A 124 -9.67 -2.27 7.48
C GLN A 124 -9.89 -1.50 6.17
N LYS A 125 -11.16 -1.21 5.86
CA LYS A 125 -11.53 -0.42 4.68
C LYS A 125 -11.00 1.01 4.78
N THR A 126 -10.38 1.53 3.71
CA THR A 126 -9.88 2.92 3.66
C THR A 126 -11.02 3.95 3.67
N VAL A 127 -10.67 5.19 4.01
CA VAL A 127 -11.46 6.36 3.60
C VAL A 127 -11.41 6.54 2.07
N PRO A 128 -12.33 7.32 1.46
CA PRO A 128 -12.27 7.61 0.03
C PRO A 128 -10.94 8.28 -0.33
N MET A 129 -10.15 7.63 -1.17
CA MET A 129 -8.84 8.08 -1.60
C MET A 129 -8.59 7.73 -3.07
N SER A 130 -7.59 8.37 -3.67
CA SER A 130 -7.17 8.11 -5.04
C SER A 130 -6.32 6.84 -5.12
N SER A 131 -6.35 6.16 -6.26
CA SER A 131 -5.61 4.90 -6.52
C SER A 131 -4.12 5.01 -6.26
N TYR A 132 -3.49 6.14 -6.60
CA TYR A 132 -2.06 6.37 -6.43
C TYR A 132 -1.58 6.39 -4.97
N LEU A 133 -2.50 6.47 -3.99
CA LEU A 133 -2.18 6.43 -2.56
C LEU A 133 -2.21 5.00 -1.99
N LEU A 134 -2.63 4.00 -2.78
CA LEU A 134 -2.70 2.61 -2.32
C LEU A 134 -1.29 2.11 -2.02
N ALA A 135 -1.09 1.60 -0.81
CA ALA A 135 0.21 1.13 -0.36
C ALA A 135 0.14 -0.32 0.16
N LEU A 136 1.17 -1.09 -0.17
CA LEU A 136 1.42 -2.43 0.37
C LEU A 136 2.92 -2.66 0.52
N VAL A 137 3.34 -3.10 1.70
CA VAL A 137 4.70 -3.60 1.93
C VAL A 137 4.62 -4.98 2.56
N ILE A 138 5.41 -5.93 2.06
CA ILE A 138 5.58 -7.27 2.61
C ILE A 138 7.08 -7.47 2.86
N ALA A 139 7.50 -7.46 4.12
CA ALA A 139 8.91 -7.51 4.49
C ALA A 139 9.12 -8.10 5.89
N ASP A 140 10.34 -8.50 6.20
CA ASP A 140 10.76 -9.01 7.51
C ASP A 140 11.41 -7.92 8.38
N PHE A 141 10.82 -6.72 8.36
CA PHE A 141 11.37 -5.54 9.05
C PHE A 141 11.10 -5.50 10.56
N ASP A 142 12.06 -4.93 11.28
CA ASP A 142 11.90 -4.50 12.66
C ASP A 142 11.18 -3.16 12.71
N CYS A 143 10.36 -2.96 13.75
CA CYS A 143 9.68 -1.69 13.96
C CYS A 143 9.77 -1.22 15.40
N LEU A 144 9.74 0.10 15.58
CA LEU A 144 9.36 0.75 16.82
C LEU A 144 8.00 1.42 16.62
N THR A 145 7.15 1.35 17.65
CA THR A 145 5.78 1.85 17.60
C THR A 145 5.47 2.64 18.87
N GLN A 146 4.81 3.77 18.71
CA GLN A 146 4.30 4.59 19.80
C GLN A 146 2.81 4.88 19.60
N ASN A 147 2.03 4.76 20.68
CA ASN A 147 0.60 5.08 20.71
C ASN A 147 0.36 6.51 21.23
N ASN A 148 -0.83 7.05 20.99
CA ASN A 148 -1.23 8.40 21.40
C ASN A 148 -0.25 9.48 20.93
N THR A 149 0.17 9.39 19.67
CA THR A 149 1.16 10.32 19.09
C THR A 149 0.52 11.62 18.60
N GLY A 150 -0.77 11.58 18.23
CA GLY A 150 -1.54 12.77 17.86
C GLY A 150 -1.76 13.76 19.00
N ARG A 151 -2.00 15.01 18.63
CA ARG A 151 -2.42 16.10 19.51
C ARG A 151 -3.91 16.03 19.81
N PHE A 152 -4.73 15.79 18.78
CA PHE A 152 -6.20 15.79 18.90
C PHE A 152 -6.83 14.39 18.85
N GLY A 153 -6.07 13.38 18.41
CA GLY A 153 -6.53 12.00 18.24
C GLY A 153 -5.53 10.98 18.77
N ASN A 154 -6.03 9.76 19.00
CA ASN A 154 -5.16 8.62 19.31
C ASN A 154 -4.65 7.98 18.01
N ILE A 155 -3.40 8.29 17.70
CA ILE A 155 -2.69 7.77 16.53
C ILE A 155 -1.61 6.81 17.02
N THR A 156 -1.51 5.66 16.36
CA THR A 156 -0.37 4.75 16.49
C THR A 156 0.63 5.05 15.38
N THR A 157 1.82 5.51 15.74
CA THR A 157 2.90 5.76 14.78
C THR A 157 3.92 4.65 14.84
N SER A 158 4.29 4.07 13.70
CA SER A 158 5.38 3.10 13.60
C SER A 158 6.46 3.59 12.65
N VAL A 159 7.70 3.23 12.95
CA VAL A 159 8.83 3.33 12.02
C VAL A 159 9.42 1.94 11.85
N CYS A 160 9.61 1.51 10.62
CA CYS A 160 10.04 0.16 10.29
C CYS A 160 11.21 0.17 9.30
N ALA A 161 12.19 -0.69 9.52
CA ALA A 161 13.34 -0.84 8.63
C ALA A 161 13.93 -2.26 8.74
N GLN A 162 14.86 -2.58 7.85
CA GLN A 162 15.71 -3.77 7.99
C GLN A 162 16.43 -3.78 9.36
N SER A 163 16.64 -4.96 9.93
CA SER A 163 17.18 -5.12 11.29
C SER A 163 18.52 -4.41 11.53
N GLU A 164 19.35 -4.28 10.49
CA GLU A 164 20.64 -3.56 10.56
C GLU A 164 20.50 -2.06 10.80
N LYS A 165 19.31 -1.50 10.58
CA LYS A 165 18.98 -0.08 10.76
C LYS A 165 18.17 0.18 12.02
N LYS A 166 18.07 -0.81 12.91
CA LYS A 166 17.27 -0.72 14.13
C LYS A 166 17.71 0.42 15.05
N ASP A 167 19.00 0.73 15.08
CA ASP A 167 19.55 1.81 15.91
C ASP A 167 19.08 3.20 15.46
N ASP A 168 18.73 3.36 14.16
CA ASP A 168 18.20 4.60 13.59
C ASP A 168 16.70 4.81 13.90
N LEU A 169 15.99 3.74 14.32
CA LEU A 169 14.53 3.79 14.50
C LEU A 169 14.08 4.71 15.63
N ASN A 170 14.87 4.85 16.71
CA ASN A 170 14.46 5.72 17.82
C ASN A 170 14.36 7.18 17.37
N TYR A 171 15.38 7.66 16.66
CA TYR A 171 15.39 9.01 16.12
C TYR A 171 14.28 9.21 15.08
N ALA A 172 14.11 8.25 14.17
CA ALA A 172 13.03 8.32 13.18
C ALA A 172 11.64 8.39 13.83
N LEU A 173 11.41 7.63 14.91
CA LEU A 173 10.13 7.63 15.63
C LEU A 173 9.89 8.98 16.33
N GLU A 174 10.93 9.52 16.98
CA GLU A 174 10.86 10.84 17.62
C GLU A 174 10.41 11.90 16.62
N ILE A 175 11.08 11.98 15.46
CA ILE A 175 10.74 12.94 14.40
C ILE A 175 9.34 12.68 13.82
N ALA A 176 8.99 11.43 13.51
CA ALA A 176 7.68 11.08 12.97
C ALA A 176 6.53 11.50 13.91
N THR A 177 6.69 11.26 15.21
CA THR A 177 5.68 11.64 16.21
C THR A 177 5.60 13.15 16.44
N ALA A 178 6.74 13.86 16.42
CA ALA A 178 6.77 15.31 16.48
C ALA A 178 6.05 15.93 15.28
N ASN A 179 6.36 15.49 14.05
CA ASN A 179 5.75 16.01 12.82
C ASN A 179 4.22 15.89 12.81
N ILE A 180 3.68 14.76 13.27
CA ILE A 180 2.22 14.58 13.36
C ILE A 180 1.61 15.64 14.28
N ARG A 181 2.20 15.86 15.46
CA ARG A 181 1.72 16.88 16.41
C ARG A 181 1.85 18.28 15.84
N ASP A 182 2.99 18.60 15.25
CA ASP A 182 3.26 19.92 14.69
C ASP A 182 2.30 20.25 13.55
N PHE A 183 2.00 19.29 12.67
CA PHE A 183 1.01 19.50 11.61
C PHE A 183 -0.41 19.64 12.14
N GLU A 184 -0.81 18.85 13.14
CA GLU A 184 -2.11 19.03 13.78
C GLU A 184 -2.22 20.41 14.45
N GLU A 185 -1.18 20.84 15.18
CA GLU A 185 -1.14 22.15 15.84
C GLU A 185 -1.09 23.30 14.82
N GLN A 186 -0.35 23.17 13.73
CA GLN A 186 -0.25 24.23 12.73
C GLN A 186 -1.57 24.39 11.94
N TYR A 187 -2.14 23.29 11.47
CA TYR A 187 -3.32 23.33 10.61
C TYR A 187 -4.64 23.29 11.39
N GLN A 188 -4.60 23.03 12.70
CA GLN A 188 -5.77 22.87 13.56
C GLN A 188 -6.73 21.79 13.04
N ILE A 189 -6.17 20.75 12.41
CA ILE A 189 -6.89 19.62 11.81
C ILE A 189 -6.26 18.34 12.33
N ASN A 190 -7.07 17.42 12.85
CA ASN A 190 -6.63 16.09 13.27
C ASN A 190 -6.21 15.23 12.07
N TYR A 191 -5.15 14.45 12.23
CA TYR A 191 -4.75 13.44 11.26
C TYR A 191 -5.87 12.39 11.12
N PRO A 192 -6.33 12.09 9.89
CA PRO A 192 -7.63 11.45 9.69
C PRO A 192 -7.64 9.94 9.98
N LEU A 193 -6.49 9.28 10.14
CA LEU A 193 -6.39 7.84 10.34
C LEU A 193 -5.92 7.49 11.75
N SER A 194 -6.21 6.27 12.20
CA SER A 194 -5.80 5.78 13.52
C SER A 194 -4.32 5.35 13.59
N LYS A 195 -3.63 5.26 12.43
CA LYS A 195 -2.21 4.94 12.38
C LYS A 195 -1.44 5.69 11.29
N CYS A 196 -0.13 5.79 11.47
CA CYS A 196 0.81 6.28 10.47
C CYS A 196 2.08 5.42 10.53
N ASP A 197 2.39 4.70 9.46
CA ASP A 197 3.58 3.85 9.39
C ASP A 197 4.58 4.47 8.40
N HIS A 198 5.82 4.67 8.85
CA HIS A 198 6.95 5.05 8.02
C HIS A 198 7.84 3.83 7.79
N ILE A 199 8.01 3.42 6.54
CA ILE A 199 8.70 2.18 6.18
C ILE A 199 9.90 2.52 5.29
N ALA A 200 11.11 2.22 5.76
CA ALA A 200 12.35 2.47 5.03
C ALA A 200 12.62 1.32 4.03
N VAL A 201 12.20 1.52 2.77
CA VAL A 201 12.43 0.56 1.67
C VAL A 201 13.82 0.83 1.03
N PRO A 202 14.69 -0.19 0.88
CA PRO A 202 16.06 -0.01 0.37
C PRO A 202 16.15 0.54 -1.07
N ASP A 203 15.31 0.04 -1.97
CA ASP A 203 15.26 0.45 -3.38
C ASP A 203 14.01 1.32 -3.60
N PHE A 204 14.11 2.60 -3.27
CA PHE A 204 13.00 3.55 -3.37
C PHE A 204 13.39 4.78 -4.19
N ASP A 205 12.92 4.84 -5.44
CA ASP A 205 13.32 5.89 -6.39
C ASP A 205 12.65 7.24 -6.11
N ALA A 206 11.45 7.30 -5.51
CA ALA A 206 10.81 8.59 -5.17
C ALA A 206 11.58 9.38 -4.08
N GLY A 207 12.39 8.72 -3.26
CA GLY A 207 13.34 9.38 -2.34
C GLY A 207 14.54 10.00 -3.07
N LYS A 208 14.94 9.44 -4.22
CA LYS A 208 16.00 10.03 -5.06
C LYS A 208 15.50 11.28 -5.78
N GLU A 209 14.27 11.30 -6.28
CA GLU A 209 13.72 12.49 -6.96
C GLU A 209 13.64 13.72 -6.05
N LEU A 210 13.37 13.54 -4.74
CA LEU A 210 13.42 14.65 -3.77
C LEU A 210 14.84 15.08 -3.39
N SER A 211 15.84 14.21 -3.57
CA SER A 211 17.25 14.53 -3.30
C SER A 211 17.94 15.29 -4.44
N GLU A 212 17.33 15.35 -5.62
CA GLU A 212 17.84 16.12 -6.77
C GLU A 212 17.25 17.55 -6.84
N ILE A 213 16.40 17.95 -5.88
CA ILE A 213 15.75 19.26 -5.83
C ILE A 213 16.25 20.15 -4.65
N TYR A 214 17.33 19.76 -3.95
CA TYR A 214 18.02 20.62 -2.98
C TYR A 214 19.52 20.74 -3.24
#